data_AF-A0A0B8Z8Q6-F1
#
_entry.id   AF-A0A0B8Z8Q6-F1
#
_cell.length_a   1.000
_cell.length_b   1.000
_cell.length_c   1.000
_cell.angle_alpha   90.00
_cell.angle_beta   90.00
_cell.angle_gamma   90.00
#
_symmetry.space_group_name_H-M   'P 1'
#
loop_
_entity.id
_entity.type
_entity.pdbx_description
1 polymer ?
#
loop_
_entity_poly.entity_id
_entity_poly.type
_entity_poly.pdbx_seq_one_letter_code
_entity_poly.pdbx_strand_id
1 'polypeptide(L)'
;MKATDNTIAMTFGQTKGGQDKRRAAAAGNATAVHGLRITRDLHEAEAALDEALIRQANLLATMVRARREAPVGPFTGQEALLRLAASQKAVLDASGELARVHGKLADVGREMGSGLVDDCPPKGSLGDAAHPVALVDAA
;
A
#
# COMPACT_ATOMS: atom_id res chain seq x y z
N MET A 1 14.33 -74.11 3.58
CA MET A 1 14.36 -72.68 3.21
C MET A 1 12.96 -72.26 2.79
N LYS A 2 12.21 -71.54 3.64
CA LYS A 2 10.91 -70.95 3.30
C LYS A 2 11.15 -69.51 2.85
N ALA A 3 10.85 -69.21 1.59
CA ALA A 3 10.80 -67.84 1.11
C ALA A 3 9.54 -67.18 1.69
N THR A 4 9.71 -66.19 2.55
CA THR A 4 8.63 -65.29 2.95
C THR A 4 8.58 -64.16 1.92
N ASP A 5 7.62 -64.24 1.01
CA ASP A 5 7.24 -63.13 0.14
C ASP A 5 6.66 -62.01 1.01
N ASN A 6 7.47 -61.00 1.29
CA ASN A 6 7.02 -59.77 1.95
C ASN A 6 6.75 -58.71 0.88
N THR A 7 5.63 -58.84 0.18
CA THR A 7 5.13 -57.80 -0.72
C THR A 7 4.46 -56.72 0.13
N ILE A 8 5.20 -55.65 0.42
CA ILE A 8 4.65 -54.40 0.95
C ILE A 8 3.82 -53.79 -0.18
N ALA A 9 2.50 -53.95 -0.12
CA ALA A 9 1.57 -53.26 -1.00
C ALA A 9 1.58 -51.76 -0.68
N MET A 10 2.40 -51.00 -1.42
CA MET A 10 2.29 -49.54 -1.47
C MET A 10 0.99 -49.20 -2.21
N THR A 11 -0.11 -49.05 -1.48
CA THR A 11 -1.35 -48.49 -2.00
C THR A 11 -1.15 -47.01 -2.32
N PHE A 12 -0.68 -46.70 -3.53
CA PHE A 12 -0.74 -45.37 -4.11
C PHE A 12 -2.16 -45.05 -4.58
N GLY A 13 -3.11 -45.10 -3.66
CA GLY A 13 -4.49 -44.70 -3.86
C GLY A 13 -4.70 -43.27 -3.40
N GLN A 14 -4.27 -42.28 -4.18
CA GLN A 14 -4.80 -40.93 -4.02
C GLN A 14 -6.25 -40.95 -4.50
N THR A 15 -7.19 -41.07 -3.57
CA THR A 15 -8.62 -40.92 -3.86
C THR A 15 -8.87 -39.48 -4.33
N LYS A 16 -9.65 -39.29 -5.40
CA LYS A 16 -9.99 -37.97 -5.97
C LYS A 16 -10.34 -36.93 -4.89
N GLY A 17 -11.13 -37.33 -3.88
CA GLY A 17 -11.52 -36.45 -2.77
C GLY A 17 -10.37 -35.98 -1.86
N GLY A 18 -9.23 -36.67 -1.81
CA GLY A 18 -8.03 -36.22 -1.10
C GLY A 18 -7.21 -35.20 -1.91
N GLN A 19 -7.18 -35.34 -3.24
CA GLN A 19 -6.56 -34.35 -4.13
C GLN A 19 -7.37 -33.05 -4.19
N ASP A 20 -8.71 -33.14 -4.24
CA ASP A 20 -9.60 -31.98 -4.29
C ASP A 20 -9.51 -31.12 -3.02
N LYS A 21 -9.44 -31.75 -1.83
CA LYS A 21 -9.25 -31.03 -0.55
C LYS A 21 -7.88 -30.34 -0.47
N ARG A 22 -6.81 -30.98 -0.96
CA ARG A 22 -5.47 -30.37 -0.99
C ARG A 22 -5.40 -29.18 -1.95
N ARG A 23 -6.07 -29.27 -3.10
CA ARG A 23 -6.19 -28.14 -4.04
C ARG A 23 -6.94 -26.97 -3.44
N ALA A 24 -8.05 -27.22 -2.75
CA ALA A 24 -8.81 -26.17 -2.06
C ALA A 24 -7.99 -25.49 -0.95
N ALA A 25 -7.24 -26.25 -0.15
CA ALA A 25 -6.36 -25.69 0.89
C ALA A 25 -5.19 -24.89 0.29
N ALA A 26 -4.58 -25.39 -0.80
CA ALA A 26 -3.53 -24.66 -1.51
C ALA A 26 -4.04 -23.35 -2.14
N ALA A 27 -5.27 -23.35 -2.67
CA ALA A 27 -5.92 -22.16 -3.20
C ALA A 27 -6.19 -21.13 -2.09
N GLY A 28 -6.69 -21.55 -0.92
CA GLY A 28 -6.87 -20.66 0.24
C GLY A 28 -5.56 -20.02 0.72
N ASN A 29 -4.49 -20.81 0.80
CA ASN A 29 -3.16 -20.30 1.15
C ASN A 29 -2.61 -19.32 0.10
N ALA A 30 -2.82 -19.61 -1.20
CA ALA A 30 -2.41 -18.70 -2.27
C ALA A 30 -3.13 -17.35 -2.17
N THR A 31 -4.45 -17.35 -1.95
CA THR A 31 -5.23 -16.11 -1.77
C THR A 31 -4.73 -15.28 -0.58
N ALA A 32 -4.42 -15.91 0.55
CA ALA A 32 -3.85 -15.23 1.71
C ALA A 32 -2.47 -14.60 1.40
N VAL A 33 -1.58 -15.34 0.73
CA VAL A 33 -0.25 -14.84 0.32
C VAL A 33 -0.36 -13.67 -0.66
N HIS A 34 -1.27 -13.75 -1.64
CA HIS A 34 -1.54 -12.64 -2.54
C HIS A 34 -2.07 -11.42 -1.80
N GLY A 35 -2.92 -11.63 -0.80
CA GLY A 35 -3.45 -10.55 0.02
C GLY A 35 -2.38 -9.78 0.79
N LEU A 36 -1.47 -10.51 1.48
CA LEU A 36 -0.35 -9.88 2.19
C LEU A 36 0.56 -9.06 1.26
N ARG A 37 0.76 -9.52 0.02
CA ARG A 37 1.54 -8.77 -0.98
C ARG A 37 0.83 -7.50 -1.39
N ILE A 38 -0.48 -7.55 -1.63
CA ILE A 38 -1.28 -6.36 -1.97
C ILE A 38 -1.21 -5.32 -0.84
N THR A 39 -1.37 -5.74 0.42
CA THR A 39 -1.29 -4.82 1.57
C THR A 39 0.09 -4.17 1.68
N ARG A 40 1.17 -4.95 1.52
CA ARG A 40 2.52 -4.40 1.51
C ARG A 40 2.72 -3.40 0.38
N ASP A 41 2.36 -3.78 -0.84
CA ASP A 41 2.57 -2.95 -2.03
C ASP A 41 1.75 -1.64 -1.94
N LEU A 42 0.58 -1.67 -1.28
CA LEU A 42 -0.22 -0.48 -0.97
C LEU A 42 0.50 0.46 -0.01
N HIS A 43 1.02 -0.04 1.12
CA HIS A 43 1.76 0.78 2.08
C HIS A 43 3.04 1.36 1.48
N GLU A 44 3.75 0.59 0.65
CA GLU A 44 4.92 1.07 -0.08
C GLU A 44 4.54 2.21 -1.04
N ALA A 45 3.39 2.12 -1.72
CA ALA A 45 2.91 3.17 -2.60
C ALA A 45 2.51 4.45 -1.84
N GLU A 46 1.84 4.33 -0.69
CA GLU A 46 1.49 5.46 0.19
C GLU A 46 2.77 6.18 0.66
N ALA A 47 3.74 5.43 1.21
CA ALA A 47 5.01 6.00 1.66
C ALA A 47 5.81 6.67 0.53
N ALA A 48 5.75 6.13 -0.69
CA ALA A 48 6.42 6.71 -1.85
C ALA A 48 5.82 8.07 -2.26
N LEU A 49 4.50 8.26 -2.13
CA LEU A 49 3.87 9.57 -2.39
C LEU A 49 4.26 10.61 -1.36
N ASP A 50 4.31 10.25 -0.07
CA ASP A 50 4.76 11.14 1.00
C ASP A 50 6.21 11.58 0.79
N GLU A 51 7.10 10.64 0.47
CA GLU A 51 8.51 10.93 0.16
C GLU A 51 8.64 11.84 -1.08
N ALA A 52 7.81 11.62 -2.11
CA ALA A 52 7.77 12.50 -3.29
C ALA A 52 7.36 13.93 -2.92
N LEU A 53 6.35 14.09 -2.05
CA LEU A 53 5.88 15.39 -1.60
C LEU A 53 6.95 16.13 -0.78
N ILE A 54 7.67 15.44 0.11
CA ILE A 54 8.81 16.00 0.85
C ILE A 54 9.88 16.52 -0.11
N ARG A 55 10.27 15.73 -1.11
CA ARG A 55 11.28 16.14 -2.11
C ARG A 55 10.84 17.35 -2.92
N GLN A 56 9.57 17.40 -3.33
CA GLN A 56 9.02 18.54 -4.06
C GLN A 56 8.95 19.81 -3.19
N ALA A 57 8.60 19.68 -1.91
CA ALA A 57 8.61 20.80 -0.97
C ALA A 57 10.02 21.38 -0.76
N ASN A 58 11.02 20.50 -0.63
CA ASN A 58 12.42 20.91 -0.55
C ASN A 58 12.90 21.63 -1.82
N LEU A 59 12.48 21.15 -3.00
CA LEU A 59 12.75 21.81 -4.27
C LEU A 59 12.11 23.20 -4.34
N LEU A 60 10.84 23.33 -3.93
CA LEU A 60 10.13 24.61 -3.91
C LEU A 60 10.85 25.62 -3.01
N ALA A 61 11.23 25.20 -1.79
CA ALA A 61 11.97 26.04 -0.87
C ALA A 61 13.32 26.49 -1.46
N THR A 62 14.02 25.60 -2.15
CA THR A 62 15.29 25.91 -2.83
C THR A 62 15.10 26.94 -3.94
N MET A 63 14.08 26.79 -4.78
CA MET A 63 13.78 27.74 -5.86
C MET A 63 13.42 29.14 -5.32
N VAL A 64 12.65 29.21 -4.24
CA VAL A 64 12.28 30.49 -3.59
C VAL A 64 13.49 31.15 -2.94
N ARG A 65 14.35 30.39 -2.26
CA ARG A 65 15.61 30.91 -1.70
C ARG A 65 16.53 31.47 -2.80
N ALA A 66 16.71 30.73 -3.89
CA ALA A 66 17.52 31.17 -5.02
C ALA A 66 17.01 32.49 -5.62
N ARG A 67 15.68 32.69 -5.73
CA ARG A 67 15.10 33.98 -6.17
C ARG A 67 15.38 35.14 -5.22
N ARG A 68 15.44 34.86 -3.91
CA ARG A 68 15.75 35.88 -2.89
C ARG A 68 17.23 36.27 -2.92
N GLU A 69 18.12 35.31 -3.17
CA GLU A 69 19.57 35.50 -3.10
C GLU A 69 20.18 35.99 -4.40
N ALA A 70 19.58 35.67 -5.55
CA ALA A 70 20.05 36.10 -6.85
C ALA A 70 19.48 37.48 -7.25
N PRO A 71 20.26 38.36 -7.91
CA PRO A 71 19.79 39.65 -8.43
C PRO A 71 18.97 39.44 -9.72
N VAL A 72 17.89 38.67 -9.63
CA VAL A 72 16.97 38.37 -10.74
C VAL A 72 15.71 39.22 -10.65
N GLY A 73 15.02 39.36 -11.78
CA GLY A 73 13.72 40.04 -11.80
C GLY A 73 12.67 39.28 -10.97
N PRO A 74 11.64 39.98 -10.45
CA PRO A 74 10.63 39.38 -9.58
C PRO A 74 9.83 38.25 -10.25
N PHE A 75 9.79 38.18 -11.59
CA PHE A 75 9.06 37.14 -12.32
C PHE A 75 9.94 35.96 -12.78
N THR A 76 11.25 36.01 -12.53
CA THR A 76 12.16 34.94 -12.94
C THR A 76 11.78 33.62 -12.27
N GLY A 77 11.51 32.59 -13.08
CA GLY A 77 11.13 31.26 -12.61
C GLY A 77 9.68 31.13 -12.14
N GLN A 78 8.83 32.15 -12.29
CA GLN A 78 7.43 32.12 -11.81
C GLN A 78 6.63 30.97 -12.43
N GLU A 79 6.75 30.73 -13.74
CA GLU A 79 6.07 29.62 -14.40
C GLU A 79 6.51 28.26 -13.84
N ALA A 80 7.81 28.10 -13.58
CA ALA A 80 8.34 26.86 -13.00
C ALA A 80 7.82 26.61 -11.58
N LEU A 81 7.70 27.66 -10.76
CA LEU A 81 7.09 27.57 -9.42
C LEU A 81 5.62 27.16 -9.48
N LEU A 82 4.85 27.75 -10.41
CA LEU A 82 3.44 27.38 -10.61
C LEU A 82 3.29 25.93 -11.07
N ARG A 83 4.15 25.46 -11.99
CA ARG A 83 4.15 24.07 -12.44
C ARG A 83 4.54 23.09 -11.34
N LEU A 84 5.51 23.45 -10.48
CA LEU A 84 5.87 22.64 -9.32
C LEU A 84 4.73 22.55 -8.30
N ALA A 85 4.06 23.66 -8.01
CA ALA A 85 2.90 23.68 -7.12
C ALA A 85 1.73 22.83 -7.68
N ALA A 86 1.49 22.90 -8.99
CA ALA A 86 0.50 22.03 -9.64
C ALA A 86 0.88 20.55 -9.54
N SER A 87 2.18 20.21 -9.66
CA SER A 87 2.66 18.85 -9.47
C SER A 87 2.47 18.35 -8.03
N GLN A 88 2.73 19.19 -7.03
CA GLN A 88 2.47 18.86 -5.61
C GLN A 88 0.98 18.58 -5.37
N LYS A 89 0.09 19.39 -5.95
CA LYS A 89 -1.35 19.12 -5.90
C LYS A 89 -1.70 17.76 -6.51
N ALA A 90 -1.12 17.41 -7.65
CA ALA A 90 -1.38 16.11 -8.29
C ALA A 90 -0.94 14.92 -7.41
N VAL A 91 0.15 15.05 -6.66
CA VAL A 91 0.59 14.03 -5.69
C VAL A 91 -0.39 13.90 -4.53
N LEU A 92 -0.93 15.01 -4.01
CA LEU A 92 -1.96 15.00 -2.97
C LEU A 92 -3.26 14.35 -3.46
N ASP A 93 -3.69 14.68 -4.68
CA ASP A 93 -4.87 14.08 -5.30
C ASP A 93 -4.68 12.55 -5.45
N ALA A 94 -3.49 12.11 -5.90
CA ALA A 94 -3.13 10.69 -5.99
C ALA A 94 -3.11 9.98 -4.62
N SER A 95 -2.65 10.66 -3.56
CA SER A 95 -2.68 10.14 -2.19
C SER A 95 -4.12 9.92 -1.72
N GLY A 96 -5.03 10.83 -2.08
CA GLY A 96 -6.46 10.66 -1.85
C GLY A 96 -7.07 9.47 -2.59
N GLU A 97 -6.61 9.16 -3.81
CA GLU A 97 -7.02 7.96 -4.54
C GLU A 97 -6.48 6.68 -3.89
N LEU A 98 -5.22 6.66 -3.42
CA LEU A 98 -4.68 5.50 -2.69
C LEU A 98 -5.46 5.22 -1.41
N ALA A 99 -5.84 6.25 -0.65
CA ALA A 99 -6.69 6.08 0.53
C ALA A 99 -8.07 5.47 0.19
N ARG A 100 -8.64 5.80 -0.98
CA ARG A 100 -9.89 5.16 -1.46
C ARG A 100 -9.67 3.71 -1.86
N VAL A 101 -8.56 3.39 -2.54
CA VAL A 101 -8.17 2.02 -2.88
C VAL A 101 -7.99 1.20 -1.60
N HIS A 102 -7.30 1.75 -0.60
CA HIS A 102 -7.12 1.14 0.72
C HIS A 102 -8.47 0.77 1.34
N GLY A 103 -9.39 1.74 1.45
CA GLY A 103 -10.73 1.49 2.00
C GLY A 103 -11.49 0.40 1.24
N LYS A 104 -11.42 0.39 -0.10
CA LYS A 104 -12.09 -0.64 -0.90
C LYS A 104 -11.46 -2.02 -0.73
N LEU A 105 -10.14 -2.11 -0.56
CA LEU A 105 -9.45 -3.37 -0.30
C LEU A 105 -9.81 -3.93 1.08
N ALA A 106 -9.98 -3.08 2.09
CA ALA A 106 -10.48 -3.49 3.40
C ALA A 106 -11.91 -4.07 3.32
N ASP A 107 -12.79 -3.48 2.50
CA ASP A 107 -14.13 -4.05 2.24
C ASP A 107 -14.03 -5.45 1.63
N VAL A 108 -13.19 -5.62 0.62
CA VAL A 108 -12.96 -6.92 -0.05
C VAL A 108 -12.40 -7.95 0.94
N GLY A 109 -11.49 -7.56 1.83
CA GLY A 109 -10.99 -8.43 2.89
C GLY A 109 -12.11 -8.99 3.75
N ARG A 110 -12.99 -8.11 4.24
CA ARG A 110 -14.16 -8.51 5.04
C ARG A 110 -15.10 -9.44 4.29
N GLU A 111 -15.39 -9.16 3.01
CA GLU A 111 -16.22 -10.03 2.16
C GLU A 111 -15.60 -11.43 1.97
N MET A 112 -14.28 -11.51 1.85
CA MET A 112 -13.55 -12.75 1.62
C MET A 112 -13.27 -13.54 2.91
N GLY A 113 -13.66 -13.04 4.09
CA GLY A 113 -13.26 -13.60 5.39
C GLY A 113 -11.74 -13.61 5.58
N SER A 114 -11.05 -12.71 4.89
CA SER A 114 -9.60 -12.58 4.84
C SER A 114 -9.17 -11.31 5.56
N GLY A 115 -8.07 -11.35 6.31
CA GLY A 115 -7.41 -10.15 6.85
C GLY A 115 -6.68 -9.36 5.76
N LEU A 116 -7.31 -9.15 4.60
CA LEU A 116 -6.73 -8.36 3.52
C LEU A 116 -6.80 -6.89 3.94
N VAL A 117 -5.62 -6.29 4.18
CA VAL A 117 -5.42 -4.91 4.66
C VAL A 117 -5.84 -4.72 6.13
N ASP A 118 -4.97 -4.07 6.90
CA ASP A 118 -5.13 -3.89 8.36
C ASP A 118 -6.35 -3.01 8.70
N ASP A 119 -6.81 -3.06 9.96
CA ASP A 119 -7.94 -2.25 10.45
C ASP A 119 -7.61 -0.75 10.38
N CYS A 120 -7.97 -0.13 9.26
CA CYS A 120 -7.97 1.32 9.08
C CYS A 120 -9.04 1.96 9.97
N PRO A 121 -8.76 3.08 10.67
CA PRO A 121 -9.77 3.77 11.46
C PRO A 121 -11.00 4.10 10.60
N PRO A 122 -12.23 3.99 11.16
CA PRO A 122 -13.44 4.07 10.37
C PRO A 122 -13.60 5.45 9.72
N LYS A 123 -13.42 5.45 8.39
CA LYS A 123 -13.48 6.60 7.47
C LYS A 123 -12.36 7.61 7.67
N GLY A 124 -11.94 8.24 6.56
CA GLY A 124 -11.07 9.42 6.54
C GLY A 124 -11.64 10.53 7.42
N SER A 125 -11.32 10.44 8.70
CA SER A 125 -11.53 11.47 9.69
C SER A 125 -10.49 12.55 9.39
N LEU A 126 -10.81 13.42 8.45
CA LEU A 126 -10.55 14.84 8.73
C LEU A 126 -11.33 15.09 10.01
N GLY A 127 -10.62 14.95 11.14
CA GLY A 127 -11.13 14.91 12.51
C GLY A 127 -12.63 15.17 12.64
N ASP A 128 -13.37 14.18 13.14
CA ASP A 128 -14.43 14.54 14.06
C ASP A 128 -13.81 15.57 15.02
N ALA A 129 -14.41 16.76 15.14
CA ALA A 129 -13.81 17.95 15.76
C ALA A 129 -13.44 17.75 17.26
N ALA A 130 -13.59 16.53 17.77
CA ALA A 130 -13.27 16.07 19.11
C ALA A 130 -11.85 15.53 19.28
N HIS A 131 -11.06 15.29 18.23
CA HIS A 131 -9.66 14.83 18.36
C HIS A 131 -8.71 15.77 17.60
N PRO A 132 -8.07 16.75 18.26
CA PRO A 132 -6.98 17.47 17.65
C PRO A 132 -5.85 16.47 17.38
N VAL A 133 -5.54 16.27 16.10
CA VAL A 133 -4.31 15.61 15.69
C VAL A 133 -3.19 16.37 16.37
N ALA A 134 -2.62 15.76 17.41
CA ALA A 134 -1.47 16.30 18.10
C ALA A 134 -0.32 16.21 17.08
N LEU A 135 -0.08 17.33 16.40
CA LEU A 135 1.15 17.59 15.67
C LEU A 135 2.24 17.73 16.75
N VAL A 136 2.62 16.61 17.37
CA VAL A 136 3.59 16.61 18.47
C VAL A 136 4.98 16.81 17.88
N ASP A 137 5.56 17.95 18.24
CA ASP A 137 6.99 18.28 18.31
C ASP A 137 7.88 17.79 17.16
N ALA A 138 7.96 18.62 16.12
CA ALA A 138 9.20 18.77 15.35
C ALA A 138 9.68 20.23 15.52
N ALA A 139 10.35 20.47 16.64
CA ALA A 139 11.22 21.62 16.86
C ALA A 139 12.67 21.25 16.49
#